data_AF-A0A2E6LZ67-F1
#
_entry.id   AF-A0A2E6LZ67-F1
#
_cell.length_a   1.000
_cell.length_b   1.000
_cell.length_c   1.000
_cell.angle_alpha   90.00
_cell.angle_beta   90.00
_cell.angle_gamma   90.00
#
_symmetry.space_group_name_H-M   'P 1'
#
loop_
_entity.id
_entity.type
_entity.pdbx_description
1 polymer ?
#
loop_
_entity_poly.entity_id
_entity_poly.type
_entity_poly.pdbx_seq_one_letter_code
_entity_poly.pdbx_strand_id
1 'polypeptide(L)'
;MFIHHHTFTTDISLFFDHGHQLPAPSTRFYAGRMRQDMRSVSLSSQNAFGAIIPLTTGAIKRRFNQDTGQQKEPQVNSKLAITKNTALTEKMLAKLSQENATFTHPSVFLQLNMDKVKLVLLLAGQILQHEKQALWQLLSQSEKSNKKYELLEMLSHYCQLSPDQYLKLEKYAARYLSLAQIEAYRKTLLKDKSFTRDWIFDKEQLSPHILIQPQSQQFNCIAESLNIHDEWLWDEIAKPMREHFSLAEIEQFYGQYGYKVVQDGLLLSLPNSIFIFGHQHSSGMRLKHAGRTDDLGFYISKLGTAGSVLWASPESDECPEYGRPLVQLVKHK
;
A
#
# COMPACT_ATOMS: atom_id res chain seq x y z
N MET A 1 -10.50 40.74 50.17
CA MET A 1 -9.14 40.28 49.86
C MET A 1 -9.27 38.96 49.12
N PHE A 2 -9.45 39.05 47.81
CA PHE A 2 -9.61 37.92 46.89
C PHE A 2 -8.68 38.24 45.72
N ILE A 3 -7.70 37.36 45.46
CA ILE A 3 -6.75 37.52 44.37
C ILE A 3 -7.35 36.84 43.14
N HIS A 4 -7.70 37.67 42.15
CA HIS A 4 -8.01 37.27 40.78
C HIS A 4 -6.71 36.86 40.07
N HIS A 5 -6.70 35.70 39.42
CA HIS A 5 -5.71 35.42 38.38
C HIS A 5 -6.28 35.81 37.01
N HIS A 6 -5.59 36.76 36.41
CA HIS A 6 -5.83 37.37 35.12
C HIS A 6 -5.57 36.41 33.96
N THR A 7 -6.50 36.42 33.01
CA THR A 7 -6.26 36.18 31.58
C THR A 7 -5.18 37.11 31.04
N PHE A 8 -4.22 36.56 30.30
CA PHE A 8 -3.47 37.30 29.28
C PHE A 8 -3.45 36.49 27.98
N THR A 9 -4.28 36.97 27.06
CA THR A 9 -4.07 36.92 25.61
C THR A 9 -2.85 37.76 25.25
N THR A 10 -1.95 37.23 24.46
CA THR A 10 -1.03 38.03 23.64
C THR A 10 -0.89 37.40 22.26
N ASP A 11 -1.54 38.05 21.31
CA ASP A 11 -1.10 38.15 19.92
C ASP A 11 0.40 38.47 19.87
N ILE A 12 1.16 37.66 19.13
CA ILE A 12 2.38 38.13 18.47
C ILE A 12 2.35 37.57 17.05
N SER A 13 1.74 38.37 16.18
CA SER A 13 2.10 38.48 14.77
C SER A 13 3.58 38.84 14.66
N LEU A 14 4.40 37.93 14.11
CA LEU A 14 5.71 38.29 13.55
C LEU A 14 5.80 37.77 12.12
N PHE A 15 5.70 38.75 11.22
CA PHE A 15 6.05 38.70 9.82
C PHE A 15 7.49 38.19 9.66
N PHE A 16 7.66 37.14 8.86
CA PHE A 16 8.83 37.01 7.99
C PHE A 16 8.31 36.90 6.56
N ASP A 17 8.23 38.06 5.94
CA ASP A 17 8.12 38.23 4.49
C ASP A 17 9.55 38.18 3.94
N HIS A 18 9.89 37.14 3.19
CA HIS A 18 10.86 37.13 2.08
C HIS A 18 10.83 35.77 1.37
N GLY A 19 9.98 35.71 0.34
CA GLY A 19 10.39 35.28 -1.00
C GLY A 19 10.97 33.87 -1.17
N HIS A 20 10.10 32.87 -1.21
CA HIS A 20 10.13 31.83 -2.26
C HIS A 20 8.69 31.35 -2.48
N GLN A 21 8.00 31.96 -3.45
CA GLN A 21 6.78 31.38 -4.01
C GLN A 21 7.13 30.03 -4.65
N LEU A 22 6.86 28.94 -3.95
CA LEU A 22 6.62 27.67 -4.64
C LEU A 22 5.31 27.86 -5.42
N PRO A 23 5.29 27.63 -6.74
CA PRO A 23 4.06 27.79 -7.50
C PRO A 23 3.05 26.77 -6.97
N ALA A 24 1.86 27.24 -6.61
CA ALA A 24 0.71 26.39 -6.36
C ALA A 24 0.54 25.45 -7.57
N PRO A 25 0.40 24.13 -7.39
CA PRO A 25 0.09 23.25 -8.51
C PRO A 25 -1.34 23.54 -8.95
N SER A 26 -1.45 24.40 -9.97
CA SER A 26 -2.68 24.56 -10.73
C SER A 26 -3.04 23.21 -11.33
N THR A 27 -4.24 22.74 -11.04
CA THR A 27 -4.91 21.60 -11.66
C THR A 27 -4.98 21.77 -13.19
N ARG A 28 -3.90 21.38 -13.88
CA ARG A 28 -3.82 21.20 -15.33
C ARG A 28 -2.77 20.15 -15.65
N PHE A 29 -3.15 18.87 -15.65
CA PHE A 29 -2.38 17.88 -16.41
C PHE A 29 -2.90 17.88 -17.85
N TYR A 30 -2.18 18.61 -18.71
CA TYR A 30 -2.38 18.61 -20.16
C TYR A 30 -1.83 17.30 -20.75
N ALA A 31 -2.64 16.66 -21.59
CA ALA A 31 -2.19 15.71 -22.58
C ALA A 31 -1.21 16.38 -23.56
N GLY A 32 -0.03 15.80 -23.76
CA GLY A 32 0.95 16.28 -24.73
C GLY A 32 1.99 15.22 -25.08
N ARG A 33 1.90 14.68 -26.30
CA ARG A 33 2.97 13.93 -26.98
C ARG A 33 4.26 14.74 -26.97
N MET A 34 5.43 14.12 -26.81
CA MET A 34 6.66 14.40 -27.59
C MET A 34 7.78 13.39 -27.29
N ARG A 35 8.77 13.39 -28.19
CA ARG A 35 9.62 12.31 -28.68
C ARG A 35 10.76 11.86 -27.76
N GLN A 36 11.20 10.64 -28.07
CA GLN A 36 12.45 9.99 -27.63
C GLN A 36 13.68 10.82 -27.98
N ASP A 37 14.67 10.82 -27.08
CA ASP A 37 16.08 10.77 -27.46
C ASP A 37 16.87 9.90 -26.48
N MET A 38 17.49 8.86 -27.03
CA MET A 38 18.39 7.94 -26.36
C MET A 38 19.80 8.53 -26.28
N ARG A 39 20.43 8.49 -25.10
CA ARG A 39 21.89 8.36 -25.01
C ARG A 39 22.27 7.37 -23.92
N SER A 40 23.03 6.38 -24.35
CA SER A 40 23.67 5.31 -23.58
C SER A 40 24.83 5.84 -22.76
N VAL A 41 24.95 5.37 -21.52
CA VAL A 41 26.24 5.34 -20.81
C VAL A 41 26.31 4.00 -20.07
N SER A 42 27.26 3.17 -20.51
CA SER A 42 27.71 1.97 -19.82
C SER A 42 28.53 2.38 -18.60
N LEU A 43 28.43 1.64 -17.49
CA LEU A 43 29.50 1.60 -16.48
C LEU A 43 29.43 0.31 -15.65
N SER A 44 30.53 -0.43 -15.79
CA SER A 44 31.16 -1.46 -14.97
C SER A 44 30.43 -2.04 -13.76
N SER A 45 30.23 -3.35 -13.85
CA SER A 45 29.97 -4.33 -12.80
C SER A 45 31.04 -4.34 -11.70
N GLN A 46 30.61 -4.25 -10.43
CA GLN A 46 31.14 -5.07 -9.33
C GLN A 46 30.21 -4.96 -8.10
N ASN A 47 30.00 -6.11 -7.44
CA ASN A 47 29.30 -6.35 -6.17
C ASN A 47 27.77 -6.57 -6.23
N ALA A 48 27.39 -7.73 -6.76
CA ALA A 48 26.07 -8.33 -6.62
C ALA A 48 26.06 -9.39 -5.51
N PHE A 49 25.06 -9.30 -4.63
CA PHE A 49 24.38 -10.39 -3.91
C PHE A 49 25.23 -11.65 -3.62
N GLY A 50 25.72 -11.73 -2.38
CA GLY A 50 26.03 -13.03 -1.79
C GLY A 50 24.78 -13.91 -1.84
N ALA A 51 24.96 -15.09 -2.41
CA ALA A 51 23.95 -16.11 -2.62
C ALA A 51 22.98 -16.25 -1.43
N ILE A 52 21.69 -16.09 -1.71
CA ILE A 52 20.65 -16.68 -0.87
C ILE A 52 20.89 -18.19 -0.94
N ILE A 53 21.27 -18.81 0.17
CA ILE A 53 21.43 -20.25 0.25
C ILE A 53 20.08 -20.88 -0.12
N PRO A 54 19.99 -21.73 -1.16
CA PRO A 54 18.73 -22.37 -1.52
C PRO A 54 18.33 -23.30 -0.37
N LEU A 55 17.26 -22.96 0.34
CA LEU A 55 16.60 -23.92 1.23
C LEU A 55 15.86 -24.90 0.31
N THR A 56 16.32 -26.15 0.30
CA THR A 56 15.83 -27.22 -0.56
C THR A 56 14.30 -27.27 -0.60
N THR A 57 13.78 -26.92 -1.77
CA THR A 57 12.38 -26.94 -2.20
C THR A 57 11.82 -28.36 -2.11
N GLY A 58 10.93 -28.64 -1.15
CA GLY A 58 10.14 -29.88 -1.17
C GLY A 58 9.74 -30.49 0.19
N ALA A 59 10.28 -30.02 1.32
CA ALA A 59 10.08 -30.71 2.59
C ALA A 59 8.73 -30.40 3.30
N ILE A 60 8.09 -29.26 3.04
CA ILE A 60 7.00 -28.77 3.90
C ILE A 60 5.61 -29.17 3.39
N LYS A 61 5.40 -29.24 2.06
CA LYS A 61 4.16 -29.77 1.49
C LYS A 61 3.92 -31.26 1.85
N ARG A 62 4.98 -31.99 2.22
CA ARG A 62 4.88 -33.40 2.68
C ARG A 62 4.70 -33.53 4.19
N ARG A 63 5.13 -32.57 5.01
CA ARG A 63 5.00 -32.67 6.49
C ARG A 63 3.57 -32.42 6.97
N PHE A 64 2.87 -31.42 6.42
CA PHE A 64 1.51 -31.11 6.90
C PHE A 64 0.44 -32.14 6.52
N ASN A 65 0.63 -32.90 5.45
CA ASN A 65 -0.28 -33.99 5.07
C ASN A 65 0.03 -35.33 5.77
N GLN A 66 1.09 -35.43 6.58
CA GLN A 66 1.47 -36.65 7.31
C GLN A 66 1.13 -36.62 8.81
N ASP A 67 0.73 -35.47 9.37
CA ASP A 67 0.47 -35.32 10.81
C ASP A 67 -0.94 -35.79 11.27
N THR A 68 -1.57 -36.72 10.55
CA THR A 68 -2.74 -37.48 11.05
C THR A 68 -2.36 -38.81 11.70
N GLY A 69 -1.07 -39.10 11.90
CA GLY A 69 -0.61 -40.34 12.54
C GLY A 69 0.48 -40.13 13.58
N GLN A 70 0.10 -40.19 14.86
CA GLN A 70 0.90 -40.46 16.07
C GLN A 70 2.20 -39.65 16.33
N GLN A 71 2.17 -38.96 17.48
CA GLN A 71 3.25 -38.16 18.07
C GLN A 71 4.59 -38.89 18.28
N LYS A 72 5.70 -38.19 18.00
CA LYS A 72 6.85 -38.01 18.91
C LYS A 72 7.45 -36.61 18.73
N GLU A 73 7.60 -35.88 19.82
CA GLU A 73 8.05 -34.47 19.87
C GLU A 73 9.47 -34.23 19.32
N PRO A 74 9.69 -33.06 18.70
CA PRO A 74 10.96 -32.34 18.80
C PRO A 74 10.73 -30.86 19.16
N GLN A 75 10.29 -30.56 20.38
CA GLN A 75 10.05 -29.18 20.82
C GLN A 75 11.32 -28.31 20.95
N VAL A 76 12.51 -28.92 21.06
CA VAL A 76 13.79 -28.20 21.26
C VAL A 76 14.41 -27.74 19.93
N ASN A 77 14.24 -28.52 18.86
CA ASN A 77 14.79 -28.19 17.53
C ASN A 77 13.95 -27.16 16.77
N SER A 78 12.64 -27.12 17.00
CA SER A 78 11.75 -26.13 16.37
C SER A 78 12.01 -24.72 16.89
N LYS A 79 12.15 -24.53 18.21
CA LYS A 79 12.46 -23.23 18.81
C LYS A 79 13.78 -22.64 18.32
N LEU A 80 14.86 -23.45 18.28
CA LEU A 80 16.17 -22.98 17.82
C LEU A 80 16.17 -22.62 16.32
N ALA A 81 15.44 -23.38 15.49
CA ALA A 81 15.27 -23.08 14.07
C ALA A 81 14.48 -21.79 13.85
N ILE A 82 13.41 -21.58 14.62
CA ILE A 82 12.61 -20.35 14.60
C ILE A 82 13.49 -19.15 14.98
N THR A 83 14.24 -19.21 16.08
CA THR A 83 15.11 -18.10 16.52
C THR A 83 16.18 -17.74 15.49
N LYS A 84 16.79 -18.73 14.83
CA LYS A 84 17.77 -18.47 13.75
C LYS A 84 17.13 -17.82 12.52
N ASN A 85 15.94 -18.27 12.12
CA ASN A 85 15.21 -17.69 10.98
C ASN A 85 14.75 -16.26 11.28
N THR A 86 14.30 -15.97 12.50
CA THR A 86 13.95 -14.62 12.95
C THR A 86 15.15 -13.68 12.84
N ALA A 87 16.31 -14.04 13.41
CA ALA A 87 17.52 -13.22 13.37
C ALA A 87 18.06 -12.98 11.95
N LEU A 88 17.92 -13.97 11.07
CA LEU A 88 18.27 -13.82 9.65
C LEU A 88 17.33 -12.84 8.94
N THR A 89 16.03 -12.94 9.20
CA THR A 89 15.00 -12.06 8.62
C THR A 89 15.22 -10.61 9.07
N GLU A 90 15.48 -10.38 10.36
CA GLU A 90 15.79 -9.05 10.89
C GLU A 90 17.00 -8.43 10.21
N LYS A 91 18.09 -9.20 10.05
CA LYS A 91 19.29 -8.72 9.35
C LYS A 91 19.00 -8.36 7.90
N MET A 92 18.22 -9.18 7.19
CA MET A 92 17.82 -8.90 5.81
C MET A 92 17.03 -7.59 5.74
N LEU A 93 16.01 -7.43 6.58
CA LEU A 93 15.16 -6.25 6.56
C LEU A 93 15.92 -4.97 6.95
N ALA A 94 16.80 -5.05 7.97
CA ALA A 94 17.66 -3.94 8.37
C ALA A 94 18.59 -3.51 7.23
N LYS A 95 19.20 -4.50 6.54
CA LYS A 95 20.05 -4.23 5.38
C LYS A 95 19.27 -3.58 4.23
N LEU A 96 18.06 -4.06 3.93
CA LEU A 96 17.22 -3.46 2.89
C LEU A 96 16.88 -2.01 3.18
N SER A 97 16.54 -1.68 4.44
CA SER A 97 16.26 -0.30 4.84
C SER A 97 17.50 0.59 4.80
N GLN A 98 18.69 0.06 5.07
CA GLN A 98 19.95 0.79 4.94
C GLN A 98 20.36 1.04 3.48
N GLU A 99 20.15 0.06 2.61
CA GLU A 99 20.54 0.13 1.20
C GLU A 99 19.50 0.88 0.32
N ASN A 100 18.28 1.05 0.82
CA ASN A 100 17.20 1.66 0.06
C ASN A 100 16.39 2.65 0.93
N ALA A 101 16.64 3.94 0.72
CA ALA A 101 16.00 5.03 1.47
C ALA A 101 14.48 5.12 1.29
N THR A 102 13.90 4.48 0.26
CA THR A 102 12.44 4.44 0.06
C THR A 102 11.80 3.18 0.63
N PHE A 103 12.60 2.20 1.07
CA PHE A 103 12.10 1.02 1.74
C PHE A 103 11.67 1.36 3.17
N THR A 104 10.40 1.10 3.47
CA THR A 104 9.81 1.36 4.79
C THR A 104 10.49 0.49 5.84
N HIS A 105 11.02 1.11 6.90
CA HIS A 105 11.67 0.35 7.97
C HIS A 105 10.64 -0.57 8.67
N PRO A 106 10.97 -1.85 8.97
CA PRO A 106 10.04 -2.80 9.59
C PRO A 106 9.42 -2.33 10.90
N SER A 107 10.09 -1.44 11.65
CA SER A 107 9.54 -0.87 12.88
C SER A 107 8.26 -0.06 12.63
N VAL A 108 8.13 0.59 11.48
CA VAL A 108 6.91 1.33 11.10
C VAL A 108 5.74 0.35 11.00
N PHE A 109 5.97 -0.80 10.38
CA PHE A 109 4.95 -1.83 10.24
C PHE A 109 4.48 -2.40 11.59
N LEU A 110 5.40 -2.60 12.53
CA LEU A 110 5.09 -3.11 13.86
C LEU A 110 4.26 -2.11 14.69
N GLN A 111 4.35 -0.81 14.40
CA GLN A 111 3.56 0.23 15.06
C GLN A 111 2.10 0.29 14.56
N LEU A 112 1.80 -0.25 13.37
CA LEU A 112 0.46 -0.19 12.76
C LEU A 112 -0.56 -1.14 13.39
N ASN A 113 -0.21 -1.90 14.44
CA ASN A 113 -1.06 -2.89 15.13
C ASN A 113 -1.92 -3.73 14.17
N MET A 114 -1.31 -4.13 13.05
CA MET A 114 -1.99 -4.75 11.92
C MET A 114 -2.13 -6.26 12.11
N ASP A 115 -3.16 -6.86 11.51
CA ASP A 115 -3.22 -8.31 11.36
C ASP A 115 -1.92 -8.86 10.73
N LYS A 116 -1.39 -9.93 11.34
CA LYS A 116 -0.10 -10.53 10.96
C LYS A 116 -0.05 -11.01 9.51
N VAL A 117 -1.18 -11.46 8.94
CA VAL A 117 -1.24 -11.90 7.54
C VAL A 117 -1.08 -10.71 6.62
N LYS A 118 -1.77 -9.59 6.91
CA LYS A 118 -1.62 -8.35 6.14
C LYS A 118 -0.20 -7.82 6.21
N LEU A 119 0.39 -7.83 7.41
CA LEU A 119 1.78 -7.44 7.63
C LEU A 119 2.75 -8.23 6.74
N VAL A 120 2.67 -9.56 6.77
CA VAL A 120 3.53 -10.42 5.95
C VAL A 120 3.33 -10.14 4.46
N LEU A 121 2.09 -9.95 4.01
CA LEU A 121 1.77 -9.72 2.60
C LEU A 121 2.33 -8.39 2.09
N LEU A 122 2.17 -7.31 2.87
CA LEU A 122 2.70 -5.98 2.51
C LEU A 122 4.23 -5.98 2.52
N LEU A 123 4.86 -6.56 3.55
CA LEU A 123 6.32 -6.70 3.60
C LEU A 123 6.86 -7.51 2.42
N ALA A 124 6.26 -8.67 2.14
CA ALA A 124 6.69 -9.52 1.04
C ALA A 124 6.55 -8.80 -0.31
N GLY A 125 5.42 -8.13 -0.54
CA GLY A 125 5.21 -7.34 -1.74
C GLY A 125 6.22 -6.22 -1.89
N GLN A 126 6.46 -5.43 -0.85
CA GLN A 126 7.44 -4.34 -0.90
C GLN A 126 8.85 -4.87 -1.22
N ILE A 127 9.30 -5.96 -0.59
CA ILE A 127 10.61 -6.55 -0.88
C ILE A 127 10.71 -7.00 -2.34
N LEU A 128 9.69 -7.67 -2.88
CA LEU A 128 9.66 -8.13 -4.28
C LEU A 128 9.60 -6.96 -5.26
N GLN A 129 8.92 -5.87 -4.88
CA GLN A 129 8.86 -4.63 -5.64
C GLN A 129 10.22 -3.92 -5.70
N HIS A 130 10.97 -3.91 -4.60
CA HIS A 130 12.29 -3.27 -4.48
C HIS A 130 13.46 -4.10 -5.01
N GLU A 131 13.24 -5.38 -5.34
CA GLU A 131 14.28 -6.24 -5.89
C GLU A 131 14.94 -5.59 -7.12
N LYS A 132 16.27 -5.63 -7.20
CA LYS A 132 17.01 -4.95 -8.27
C LYS A 132 16.59 -5.48 -9.64
N GLN A 133 16.19 -4.58 -10.55
CA GLN A 133 15.67 -4.95 -11.86
C GLN A 133 16.61 -5.84 -12.67
N ALA A 134 17.91 -5.53 -12.68
CA ALA A 134 18.89 -6.33 -13.39
C ALA A 134 18.92 -7.79 -12.92
N LEU A 135 18.80 -8.03 -11.61
CA LEU A 135 18.81 -9.38 -11.05
C LEU A 135 17.50 -10.11 -11.30
N TRP A 136 16.36 -9.42 -11.14
CA TRP A 136 15.05 -10.00 -11.38
C TRP A 136 14.91 -10.52 -12.82
N GLN A 137 15.47 -9.81 -13.80
CA GLN A 137 15.41 -10.22 -15.21
C GLN A 137 16.28 -11.44 -15.54
N LEU A 138 17.28 -11.77 -14.70
CA LEU A 138 18.11 -12.97 -14.87
C LEU A 138 17.40 -14.24 -14.37
N LEU A 139 16.38 -14.11 -13.54
CA LEU A 139 15.66 -15.24 -12.98
C LEU A 139 14.64 -15.81 -13.98
N SER A 140 14.59 -17.14 -14.06
CA SER A 140 13.50 -17.88 -14.69
C SER A 140 12.18 -17.70 -13.93
N GLN A 141 11.06 -18.08 -14.56
CA GLN A 141 9.73 -18.02 -13.94
C GLN A 141 9.62 -18.89 -12.67
N SER A 142 10.28 -20.06 -12.66
CA SER A 142 10.32 -20.95 -11.50
C SER A 142 11.14 -20.34 -10.37
N GLU A 143 12.29 -19.73 -10.67
CA GLU A 143 13.13 -19.06 -9.66
C GLU A 143 12.42 -17.85 -9.03
N LYS A 144 11.71 -17.04 -9.84
CA LYS A 144 10.89 -15.93 -9.33
C LYS A 144 9.78 -16.44 -8.40
N SER A 145 9.14 -17.54 -8.77
CA SER A 145 8.10 -18.17 -7.95
C SER A 145 8.67 -18.71 -6.64
N ASN A 146 9.81 -19.41 -6.69
CA ASN A 146 10.48 -19.95 -5.49
C ASN A 146 10.90 -18.82 -4.55
N LYS A 147 11.51 -17.76 -5.07
CA LYS A 147 11.90 -16.58 -4.29
C LYS A 147 10.70 -15.96 -3.56
N LYS A 148 9.54 -15.86 -4.22
CA LYS A 148 8.31 -15.41 -3.57
C LYS A 148 7.90 -16.33 -2.41
N TYR A 149 7.89 -17.65 -2.62
CA TYR A 149 7.48 -18.61 -1.58
C TYR A 149 8.43 -18.61 -0.38
N GLU A 150 9.74 -18.63 -0.62
CA GLU A 150 10.77 -18.57 0.43
C GLU A 150 10.62 -17.29 1.26
N LEU A 151 10.35 -16.16 0.60
CA LEU A 151 10.13 -14.89 1.28
C LEU A 151 8.88 -14.91 2.18
N LEU A 152 7.76 -15.41 1.66
CA LEU A 152 6.52 -15.54 2.42
C LEU A 152 6.69 -16.47 3.63
N GLU A 153 7.40 -17.58 3.47
CA GLU A 153 7.68 -18.54 4.54
C GLU A 153 8.54 -17.90 5.65
N MET A 154 9.65 -17.28 5.27
CA MET A 154 10.56 -16.60 6.19
C MET A 154 9.84 -15.49 6.99
N LEU A 155 9.07 -14.64 6.31
CA LEU A 155 8.30 -13.58 6.97
C LEU A 155 7.17 -14.13 7.84
N SER A 156 6.57 -15.27 7.47
CA SER A 156 5.55 -15.95 8.28
C SER A 156 6.12 -16.43 9.61
N HIS A 157 7.33 -16.98 9.59
CA HIS A 157 8.05 -17.39 10.80
C HIS A 157 8.45 -16.19 11.65
N TYR A 158 8.99 -15.14 11.02
CA TYR A 158 9.35 -13.89 11.69
C TYR A 158 8.15 -13.27 12.41
N CYS A 159 6.98 -13.19 11.76
CA CYS A 159 5.76 -12.65 12.34
C CYS A 159 5.01 -13.65 13.24
N GLN A 160 5.49 -14.89 13.35
CA GLN A 160 4.90 -15.97 14.15
C GLN A 160 3.41 -16.18 13.80
N LEU A 161 3.13 -16.48 12.53
CA LEU A 161 1.77 -16.82 12.09
C LEU A 161 1.34 -18.19 12.66
N SER A 162 0.09 -18.27 13.08
CA SER A 162 -0.58 -19.54 13.39
C SER A 162 -0.89 -20.34 12.10
N PRO A 163 -1.16 -21.66 12.19
CA PRO A 163 -1.53 -22.47 11.01
C PRO A 163 -2.70 -21.90 10.21
N ASP A 164 -3.76 -21.42 10.88
CA ASP A 164 -4.93 -20.81 10.20
C ASP A 164 -4.56 -19.51 9.50
N GLN A 165 -3.66 -18.71 10.07
CA GLN A 165 -3.14 -17.50 9.44
C GLN A 165 -2.28 -17.83 8.22
N TYR A 166 -1.54 -18.94 8.23
CA TYR A 166 -0.76 -19.38 7.08
C TYR A 166 -1.67 -19.76 5.90
N LEU A 167 -2.76 -20.49 6.15
CA LEU A 167 -3.75 -20.80 5.10
C LEU A 167 -4.41 -19.53 4.52
N LYS A 168 -4.72 -18.55 5.38
CA LYS A 168 -5.20 -17.23 4.93
C LYS A 168 -4.15 -16.52 4.08
N LEU A 169 -2.87 -16.54 4.49
CA LEU A 169 -1.77 -15.95 3.73
C LEU A 169 -1.65 -16.55 2.33
N GLU A 170 -1.73 -17.87 2.19
CA GLU A 170 -1.67 -18.53 0.87
C GLU A 170 -2.78 -18.03 -0.06
N LYS A 171 -4.02 -17.95 0.45
CA LYS A 171 -5.16 -17.41 -0.30
C LYS A 171 -4.90 -15.96 -0.75
N TYR A 172 -4.38 -15.13 0.14
CA TYR A 172 -4.20 -13.70 -0.14
C TYR A 172 -2.99 -13.45 -1.04
N ALA A 173 -1.91 -14.18 -0.86
CA ALA A 173 -0.73 -14.11 -1.70
C ALA A 173 -1.03 -14.57 -3.14
N ALA A 174 -1.94 -15.52 -3.33
CA ALA A 174 -2.43 -15.87 -4.66
C ALA A 174 -3.18 -14.71 -5.33
N ARG A 175 -3.91 -13.89 -4.55
CA ARG A 175 -4.69 -12.75 -5.04
C ARG A 175 -3.86 -11.50 -5.31
N TYR A 176 -2.86 -11.20 -4.48
CA TYR A 176 -2.16 -9.90 -4.51
C TYR A 176 -0.67 -9.99 -4.83
N LEU A 177 -0.07 -11.18 -4.68
CA LEU A 177 1.34 -11.44 -5.00
C LEU A 177 1.44 -12.55 -6.04
N SER A 178 0.54 -12.56 -7.02
CA SER A 178 0.74 -13.39 -8.20
C SER A 178 1.97 -12.91 -8.96
N LEU A 179 2.66 -13.82 -9.65
CA LEU A 179 3.84 -13.44 -10.43
C LEU A 179 3.48 -12.43 -11.54
N ALA A 180 2.28 -12.54 -12.10
CA ALA A 180 1.75 -11.58 -13.07
C ALA A 180 1.62 -10.16 -12.47
N GLN A 181 1.16 -10.02 -11.22
CA GLN A 181 1.07 -8.73 -10.54
C GLN A 181 2.44 -8.12 -10.26
N ILE A 182 3.37 -8.93 -9.75
CA ILE A 182 4.75 -8.51 -9.50
C ILE A 182 5.39 -8.01 -10.81
N GLU A 183 5.26 -8.76 -11.90
CA GLU A 183 5.76 -8.35 -13.21
C GLU A 183 5.06 -7.09 -13.74
N ALA A 184 3.76 -6.96 -13.55
CA ALA A 184 3.00 -5.78 -13.95
C ALA A 184 3.46 -4.51 -13.24
N TYR A 185 3.72 -4.58 -11.93
CA TYR A 185 4.34 -3.49 -11.18
C TYR A 185 5.70 -3.11 -11.73
N ARG A 186 6.58 -4.11 -11.86
CA ARG A 186 7.97 -3.88 -12.31
C ARG A 186 8.02 -3.29 -13.71
N LYS A 187 7.09 -3.69 -14.59
CA LYS A 187 6.89 -3.09 -15.90
C LYS A 187 6.39 -1.64 -15.82
N THR A 188 5.48 -1.34 -14.90
CA THR A 188 4.97 0.03 -14.68
C THR A 188 6.10 0.96 -14.25
N LEU A 189 6.91 0.57 -13.26
CA LEU A 189 8.07 1.35 -12.82
C LEU A 189 9.08 1.65 -13.93
N LEU A 190 9.21 0.76 -14.92
CA LEU A 190 10.10 0.99 -16.06
C LEU A 190 9.56 2.01 -17.05
N LYS A 191 8.24 2.05 -17.23
CA LYS A 191 7.56 2.90 -18.22
C LYS A 191 7.34 4.32 -17.71
N ASP A 192 7.00 4.47 -16.43
CA ASP A 192 6.69 5.74 -15.80
C ASP A 192 7.57 5.94 -14.56
N LYS A 193 8.86 6.18 -14.83
CA LYS A 193 9.92 6.30 -13.82
C LYS A 193 9.81 7.56 -12.96
N SER A 194 9.03 8.57 -13.36
CA SER A 194 9.00 9.86 -12.67
C SER A 194 7.70 10.11 -11.94
N PHE A 195 6.54 9.64 -12.42
CA PHE A 195 5.29 9.87 -11.70
C PHE A 195 4.95 8.67 -10.82
N THR A 196 4.71 7.50 -11.42
CA THR A 196 4.32 6.30 -10.64
C THR A 196 5.40 5.89 -9.65
N ARG A 197 6.67 5.96 -10.04
CA ARG A 197 7.79 5.61 -9.16
C ARG A 197 7.88 6.56 -7.96
N ASP A 198 8.00 7.86 -8.20
CA ASP A 198 8.26 8.83 -7.14
C ASP A 198 7.04 8.90 -6.21
N TRP A 199 5.83 8.90 -6.77
CA TRP A 199 4.60 8.95 -5.97
C TRP A 199 4.38 7.72 -5.09
N ILE A 200 4.60 6.50 -5.62
CA ILE A 200 4.48 5.27 -4.83
C ILE A 200 5.57 5.22 -3.76
N PHE A 201 6.83 5.46 -4.13
CA PHE A 201 7.92 5.33 -3.17
C PHE A 201 7.94 6.41 -2.09
N ASP A 202 7.53 7.64 -2.39
CA ASP A 202 7.35 8.68 -1.37
C ASP A 202 6.25 8.29 -0.37
N LYS A 203 5.18 7.66 -0.85
CA LYS A 203 4.09 7.18 0.00
C LYS A 203 4.49 5.96 0.84
N GLU A 204 5.40 5.12 0.35
CA GLU A 204 5.87 3.96 1.12
C GLU A 204 6.58 4.41 2.40
N GLN A 205 7.30 5.53 2.37
CA GLN A 205 7.89 6.11 3.59
C GLN A 205 6.85 6.47 4.65
N LEU A 206 5.64 6.84 4.23
CA LEU A 206 4.53 7.19 5.12
C LEU A 206 3.76 5.95 5.58
N SER A 207 3.48 5.02 4.66
CA SER A 207 2.76 3.80 4.95
C SER A 207 3.01 2.71 3.91
N PRO A 208 3.21 1.46 4.34
CA PRO A 208 3.52 0.37 3.45
C PRO A 208 2.32 -0.01 2.58
N HIS A 209 2.58 -0.20 1.29
CA HIS A 209 1.57 -0.58 0.31
C HIS A 209 2.20 -1.36 -0.85
N ILE A 210 1.36 -1.99 -1.66
CA ILE A 210 1.80 -2.74 -2.84
C ILE A 210 0.97 -2.33 -4.05
N LEU A 211 1.57 -2.30 -5.24
CA LEU A 211 0.82 -2.06 -6.46
C LEU A 211 0.12 -3.34 -6.90
N ILE A 212 -1.19 -3.27 -7.10
CA ILE A 212 -2.01 -4.42 -7.52
C ILE A 212 -2.58 -4.27 -8.93
N GLN A 213 -2.60 -3.06 -9.48
CA GLN A 213 -2.92 -2.80 -10.88
C GLN A 213 -1.95 -1.76 -11.49
N PRO A 214 -1.57 -1.87 -12.77
CA PRO A 214 -0.72 -0.89 -13.43
C PRO A 214 -1.41 0.47 -13.59
N GLN A 215 -0.64 1.50 -13.93
CA GLN A 215 -1.16 2.80 -14.33
C GLN A 215 -2.18 2.67 -15.47
N SER A 216 -3.30 3.38 -15.31
CA SER A 216 -4.35 3.49 -16.32
C SER A 216 -5.02 4.86 -16.20
N GLN A 217 -5.26 5.51 -17.33
CA GLN A 217 -6.01 6.77 -17.44
C GLN A 217 -7.51 6.53 -17.67
N GLN A 218 -7.94 5.28 -17.83
CA GLN A 218 -9.34 4.95 -18.16
C GLN A 218 -10.29 5.20 -16.98
N PHE A 219 -9.79 5.08 -15.75
CA PHE A 219 -10.59 5.16 -14.53
C PHE A 219 -9.83 5.95 -13.46
N ASN A 220 -10.56 6.50 -12.48
CA ASN A 220 -10.02 7.27 -11.37
C ASN A 220 -10.27 6.57 -10.01
N CYS A 221 -9.93 7.23 -8.90
CA CYS A 221 -10.13 6.70 -7.56
C CYS A 221 -11.61 6.47 -7.17
N ILE A 222 -12.54 7.27 -7.70
CA ILE A 222 -13.99 7.05 -7.52
C ILE A 222 -14.40 5.73 -8.17
N ALA A 223 -14.01 5.53 -9.44
CA ALA A 223 -14.28 4.30 -10.16
C ALA A 223 -13.61 3.08 -9.49
N GLU A 224 -12.36 3.20 -9.04
CA GLU A 224 -11.68 2.14 -8.28
C GLU A 224 -12.43 1.79 -6.99
N SER A 225 -12.98 2.78 -6.28
CA SER A 225 -13.79 2.54 -5.07
C SER A 225 -15.06 1.73 -5.36
N LEU A 226 -15.60 1.84 -6.58
CA LEU A 226 -16.73 1.05 -7.07
C LEU A 226 -16.30 -0.26 -7.75
N ASN A 227 -14.99 -0.53 -7.82
CA ASN A 227 -14.39 -1.65 -8.56
C ASN A 227 -14.72 -1.62 -10.07
N ILE A 228 -14.73 -0.42 -10.64
CA ILE A 228 -14.95 -0.13 -12.05
C ILE A 228 -13.62 0.33 -12.65
N HIS A 229 -13.20 -0.27 -13.76
CA HIS A 229 -11.84 -0.09 -14.31
C HIS A 229 -11.81 0.35 -15.79
N ASP A 230 -12.96 0.68 -16.37
CA ASP A 230 -13.14 1.01 -17.79
C ASP A 230 -13.75 2.40 -18.03
N GLU A 231 -14.12 3.13 -16.98
CA GLU A 231 -14.71 4.47 -17.07
C GLU A 231 -14.21 5.45 -16.00
N TRP A 232 -14.28 6.74 -16.34
CA TRP A 232 -13.84 7.86 -15.50
C TRP A 232 -15.05 8.56 -14.87
N LEU A 233 -15.24 8.39 -13.56
CA LEU A 233 -16.47 8.82 -12.86
C LEU A 233 -16.40 10.17 -12.13
N TRP A 234 -15.31 10.94 -12.25
CA TRP A 234 -15.14 12.15 -11.43
C TRP A 234 -16.21 13.20 -11.76
N ASP A 235 -16.46 13.36 -13.06
CA ASP A 235 -17.38 14.36 -13.59
C ASP A 235 -18.86 13.96 -13.43
N GLU A 236 -19.13 12.72 -12.98
CA GLU A 236 -20.47 12.25 -12.66
C GLU A 236 -20.92 12.66 -11.24
N ILE A 237 -19.98 12.83 -10.32
CA ILE A 237 -20.30 13.34 -8.97
C ILE A 237 -20.62 14.84 -9.03
N ALA A 238 -19.91 15.61 -9.85
CA ALA A 238 -20.24 17.02 -10.10
C ALA A 238 -19.70 17.53 -11.44
N LYS A 239 -20.27 18.66 -11.87
CA LYS A 239 -19.76 19.46 -13.00
C LYS A 239 -18.23 19.64 -12.91
N PRO A 240 -17.54 19.68 -14.06
CA PRO A 240 -16.10 19.90 -14.11
C PRO A 240 -15.70 21.10 -13.22
N MET A 241 -14.62 20.95 -12.45
CA MET A 241 -14.03 21.96 -11.54
C MET A 241 -14.67 22.12 -10.15
N ARG A 242 -15.74 21.39 -9.80
CA ARG A 242 -16.28 21.44 -8.42
C ARG A 242 -15.58 20.42 -7.52
N GLU A 243 -14.97 20.91 -6.44
CA GLU A 243 -14.30 20.07 -5.44
C GLU A 243 -15.05 19.98 -4.10
N HIS A 244 -16.10 20.79 -3.90
CA HIS A 244 -16.85 20.86 -2.65
C HIS A 244 -18.21 20.17 -2.78
N PHE A 245 -18.45 19.18 -1.91
CA PHE A 245 -19.62 18.32 -1.93
C PHE A 245 -20.29 18.29 -0.56
N SER A 246 -21.61 18.27 -0.58
CA SER A 246 -22.43 17.93 0.59
C SER A 246 -22.49 16.42 0.78
N LEU A 247 -22.82 15.97 1.99
CA LEU A 247 -23.03 14.54 2.27
C LEU A 247 -24.16 13.97 1.40
N ALA A 248 -25.24 14.73 1.20
CA ALA A 248 -26.39 14.31 0.39
C ALA A 248 -26.01 14.04 -1.07
N GLU A 249 -25.09 14.81 -1.66
CA GLU A 249 -24.60 14.58 -3.02
C GLU A 249 -23.78 13.28 -3.12
N ILE A 250 -22.94 13.01 -2.12
CA ILE A 250 -22.19 11.74 -2.02
C ILE A 250 -23.15 10.56 -1.87
N GLU A 251 -24.15 10.67 -0.98
CA GLU A 251 -25.20 9.67 -0.80
C GLU A 251 -25.99 9.41 -2.08
N GLN A 252 -26.36 10.47 -2.80
CA GLN A 252 -27.10 10.36 -4.05
C GLN A 252 -26.28 9.65 -5.13
N PHE A 253 -25.00 9.98 -5.27
CA PHE A 253 -24.13 9.35 -6.27
C PHE A 253 -23.90 7.87 -5.95
N TYR A 254 -23.36 7.55 -4.77
CA TYR A 254 -23.06 6.17 -4.37
C TYR A 254 -24.33 5.32 -4.18
N GLY A 255 -25.47 5.95 -3.87
CA GLY A 255 -26.78 5.31 -3.79
C GLY A 255 -27.21 4.66 -5.10
N GLN A 256 -26.82 5.22 -6.25
CA GLN A 256 -27.10 4.63 -7.57
C GLN A 256 -26.41 3.27 -7.76
N TYR A 257 -25.29 3.05 -7.06
CA TYR A 257 -24.54 1.80 -7.03
C TYR A 257 -24.93 0.88 -5.86
N GLY A 258 -25.99 1.24 -5.13
CA GLY A 258 -26.52 0.47 -4.01
C GLY A 258 -25.71 0.61 -2.72
N TYR A 259 -25.04 1.75 -2.49
CA TYR A 259 -24.34 2.04 -1.25
C TYR A 259 -25.13 3.03 -0.38
N LYS A 260 -24.93 2.97 0.94
CA LYS A 260 -25.44 3.96 1.91
C LYS A 260 -24.36 4.36 2.90
N VAL A 261 -24.47 5.55 3.48
CA VAL A 261 -23.55 6.03 4.50
C VAL A 261 -23.74 5.27 5.81
N VAL A 262 -22.62 4.94 6.46
CA VAL A 262 -22.60 4.42 7.84
C VAL A 262 -22.92 5.57 8.79
N GLN A 263 -24.01 5.44 9.56
CA GLN A 263 -24.51 6.49 10.44
C GLN A 263 -23.70 6.60 11.75
N ASP A 264 -23.07 5.51 12.18
CA ASP A 264 -22.33 5.43 13.45
C ASP A 264 -20.89 5.96 13.35
N GLY A 265 -20.58 6.73 12.31
CA GLY A 265 -19.23 7.25 12.03
C GLY A 265 -18.34 6.27 11.28
N LEU A 266 -17.03 6.51 11.33
CA LEU A 266 -16.03 5.73 10.59
C LEU A 266 -15.64 4.45 11.34
N LEU A 267 -16.02 3.30 10.79
CA LEU A 267 -15.60 1.96 11.22
C LEU A 267 -14.51 1.46 10.27
N LEU A 268 -13.27 1.90 10.49
CA LEU A 268 -12.13 1.67 9.58
C LEU A 268 -11.78 0.19 9.35
N SER A 269 -12.19 -0.69 10.27
CA SER A 269 -11.98 -2.14 10.18
C SER A 269 -13.06 -2.87 9.39
N LEU A 270 -14.14 -2.19 8.98
CA LEU A 270 -15.26 -2.82 8.30
C LEU A 270 -14.86 -3.24 6.87
N PRO A 271 -14.97 -4.54 6.52
CA PRO A 271 -14.69 -5.02 5.17
C PRO A 271 -15.80 -4.62 4.20
N ASN A 272 -15.51 -4.68 2.89
CA ASN A 272 -16.47 -4.38 1.82
C ASN A 272 -17.16 -3.01 1.96
N SER A 273 -16.40 -2.00 2.35
CA SER A 273 -16.88 -0.62 2.50
C SER A 273 -16.10 0.34 1.60
N ILE A 274 -16.70 1.48 1.28
CA ILE A 274 -16.05 2.56 0.54
C ILE A 274 -15.73 3.68 1.52
N PHE A 275 -14.55 4.27 1.39
CA PHE A 275 -14.13 5.43 2.15
C PHE A 275 -13.91 6.61 1.22
N ILE A 276 -14.50 7.75 1.58
CA ILE A 276 -14.32 9.03 0.88
C ILE A 276 -13.39 9.90 1.70
N PHE A 277 -12.37 10.42 1.04
CA PHE A 277 -11.31 11.23 1.62
C PHE A 277 -11.44 12.68 1.20
N GLY A 278 -11.06 13.57 2.12
CA GLY A 278 -11.03 14.98 1.84
C GLY A 278 -10.66 15.83 3.04
N HIS A 279 -10.92 17.13 2.89
CA HIS A 279 -10.75 18.13 3.94
C HIS A 279 -12.11 18.68 4.34
N GLN A 280 -12.33 18.85 5.65
CA GLN A 280 -13.47 19.63 6.10
C GLN A 280 -13.27 21.10 5.78
N HIS A 281 -14.34 21.74 5.30
CA HIS A 281 -14.39 23.16 4.99
C HIS A 281 -15.70 23.75 5.54
N SER A 282 -15.75 25.07 5.74
CA SER A 282 -16.95 25.74 6.28
C SER A 282 -18.20 25.58 5.40
N SER A 283 -18.00 25.32 4.11
CA SER A 283 -19.05 25.15 3.09
C SER A 283 -19.37 23.69 2.75
N GLY A 284 -18.75 22.71 3.41
CA GLY A 284 -18.93 21.29 3.14
C GLY A 284 -17.63 20.50 3.15
N MET A 285 -17.60 19.38 2.44
CA MET A 285 -16.42 18.53 2.33
C MET A 285 -15.73 18.77 1.00
N ARG A 286 -14.42 19.04 1.03
CA ARG A 286 -13.61 19.07 -0.20
C ARG A 286 -13.16 17.66 -0.52
N LEU A 287 -13.88 16.97 -1.41
CA LEU A 287 -13.57 15.60 -1.82
C LEU A 287 -12.27 15.60 -2.63
N LYS A 288 -11.34 14.74 -2.24
CA LYS A 288 -10.05 14.59 -2.92
C LYS A 288 -9.77 13.19 -3.42
N HIS A 289 -10.33 12.17 -2.76
CA HIS A 289 -9.96 10.80 -3.03
C HIS A 289 -11.02 9.81 -2.54
N ALA A 290 -10.95 8.57 -3.04
CA ALA A 290 -11.79 7.48 -2.58
C ALA A 290 -11.09 6.13 -2.77
N GLY A 291 -11.54 5.15 -2.00
CA GLY A 291 -11.12 3.77 -2.14
C GLY A 291 -12.06 2.84 -1.41
N ARG A 292 -11.76 1.54 -1.44
CA ARG A 292 -12.63 0.50 -0.87
C ARG A 292 -11.85 -0.49 -0.03
N THR A 293 -12.47 -1.04 1.00
CA THR A 293 -11.99 -2.25 1.64
C THR A 293 -12.51 -3.48 0.92
N ASP A 294 -11.67 -4.49 0.74
CA ASP A 294 -12.09 -5.79 0.22
C ASP A 294 -12.69 -6.68 1.33
N ASP A 295 -13.03 -7.91 0.99
CA ASP A 295 -13.53 -8.95 1.90
C ASP A 295 -12.50 -9.38 2.95
N LEU A 296 -11.24 -9.01 2.75
CA LEU A 296 -10.11 -9.33 3.60
C LEU A 296 -9.72 -8.11 4.49
N GLY A 297 -10.44 -7.00 4.32
CA GLY A 297 -10.25 -5.74 5.02
C GLY A 297 -9.01 -4.96 4.57
N PHE A 298 -8.34 -5.32 3.48
CA PHE A 298 -7.33 -4.45 2.89
C PHE A 298 -8.01 -3.27 2.22
N TYR A 299 -7.42 -2.09 2.33
CA TYR A 299 -7.89 -0.91 1.64
C TYR A 299 -7.23 -0.82 0.25
N ILE A 300 -8.03 -0.56 -0.77
CA ILE A 300 -7.60 -0.44 -2.16
C ILE A 300 -7.99 0.94 -2.66
N SER A 301 -7.03 1.67 -3.19
CA SER A 301 -7.27 2.98 -3.80
C SER A 301 -6.39 3.19 -5.02
N LYS A 302 -6.75 4.17 -5.85
CA LYS A 302 -5.97 4.54 -7.03
C LYS A 302 -5.32 5.91 -6.84
N LEU A 303 -4.00 5.98 -6.98
CA LEU A 303 -3.27 7.23 -6.75
C LEU A 303 -3.22 8.11 -8.00
N GLY A 304 -4.29 8.85 -8.28
CA GLY A 304 -4.37 9.75 -9.45
C GLY A 304 -4.29 8.96 -10.76
N THR A 305 -3.34 9.30 -11.64
CA THR A 305 -3.06 8.53 -12.87
C THR A 305 -2.12 7.35 -12.64
N ALA A 306 -1.62 7.12 -11.41
CA ALA A 306 -0.85 5.94 -11.11
C ALA A 306 -1.75 4.69 -11.09
N GLY A 307 -1.17 3.55 -10.76
CA GLY A 307 -1.94 2.32 -10.62
C GLY A 307 -2.69 2.23 -9.29
N SER A 308 -3.46 1.16 -9.15
CA SER A 308 -4.20 0.86 -7.92
C SER A 308 -3.30 0.14 -6.94
N VAL A 309 -3.36 0.57 -5.69
CA VAL A 309 -2.49 0.14 -4.60
C VAL A 309 -3.31 -0.47 -3.48
N LEU A 310 -2.71 -1.44 -2.80
CA LEU A 310 -3.25 -2.12 -1.64
C LEU A 310 -2.54 -1.61 -0.40
N TRP A 311 -3.32 -1.11 0.55
CA TRP A 311 -2.89 -0.56 1.83
C TRP A 311 -3.36 -1.43 2.98
N ALA A 312 -2.69 -1.29 4.11
CA ALA A 312 -3.09 -1.86 5.38
C ALA A 312 -4.53 -1.49 5.80
N SER A 313 -4.86 -0.21 5.66
CA SER A 313 -6.08 0.42 6.16
C SER A 313 -6.34 1.73 5.40
N PRO A 314 -7.54 2.34 5.52
CA PRO A 314 -7.80 3.66 4.96
C PRO A 314 -6.88 4.74 5.54
N GLU A 315 -6.58 4.71 6.84
CA GLU A 315 -5.71 5.71 7.50
C GLU A 315 -4.30 5.76 6.89
N SER A 316 -3.86 4.64 6.31
CA SER A 316 -2.56 4.54 5.64
C SER A 316 -2.45 5.36 4.34
N ASP A 317 -3.58 5.80 3.78
CA ASP A 317 -3.63 6.68 2.59
C ASP A 317 -3.84 8.16 2.97
N GLU A 318 -3.89 8.46 4.27
CA GLU A 318 -4.00 9.84 4.75
C GLU A 318 -2.76 10.66 4.43
N CYS A 319 -2.97 11.84 3.85
CA CYS A 319 -1.88 12.74 3.54
C CYS A 319 -2.37 14.16 3.27
N PRO A 320 -1.49 15.16 3.23
CA PRO A 320 -1.87 16.54 2.92
C PRO A 320 -2.64 16.72 1.59
N GLU A 321 -2.37 15.87 0.59
CA GLU A 321 -2.99 15.95 -0.74
C GLU A 321 -4.43 15.39 -0.76
N TYR A 322 -4.67 14.26 -0.10
CA TYR A 322 -5.96 13.57 -0.11
C TYR A 322 -6.82 13.87 1.13
N GLY A 323 -6.22 14.44 2.18
CA GLY A 323 -6.85 14.67 3.46
C GLY A 323 -6.99 13.37 4.27
N ARG A 324 -8.11 13.26 4.96
CA ARG A 324 -8.45 12.12 5.83
C ARG A 324 -9.76 11.47 5.40
N PRO A 325 -10.07 10.22 5.82
CA PRO A 325 -11.40 9.65 5.63
C PRO A 325 -12.44 10.55 6.31
N LEU A 326 -13.51 10.86 5.59
CA LEU A 326 -14.61 11.70 6.07
C LEU A 326 -15.94 10.95 6.06
N VAL A 327 -16.14 10.07 5.09
CA VAL A 327 -17.39 9.32 4.91
C VAL A 327 -17.06 7.86 4.68
N GLN A 328 -17.82 6.98 5.33
CA GLN A 328 -17.82 5.55 5.04
C GLN A 328 -19.17 5.13 4.47
N LEU A 329 -19.13 4.32 3.43
CA LEU A 329 -20.28 3.80 2.71
C LEU A 329 -20.25 2.27 2.73
N VAL A 330 -21.40 1.63 2.83
CA VAL A 330 -21.57 0.17 2.78
C VAL A 330 -22.66 -0.22 1.81
N LYS A 331 -22.55 -1.41 1.22
CA LYS A 331 -23.60 -1.98 0.37
C LYS A 331 -24.93 -2.04 1.14
N HIS A 332 -25.96 -1.44 0.57
CA HIS A 332 -27.33 -1.50 1.05
C HIS A 332 -28.15 -2.40 0.12
N LYS A 333 -28.06 -3.70 0.37
CA LYS A 333 -28.69 -4.81 -0.36
C LYS A 333 -27.98 -5.22 -1.64
#